data_AF-A0A7V8VUW9-F1
#
_entry.id   AF-A0A7V8VUW9-F1
#
_cell.length_a   1.000
_cell.length_b   1.000
_cell.length_c   1.000
_cell.angle_alpha   90.00
_cell.angle_beta   90.00
_cell.angle_gamma   90.00
#
_symmetry.space_group_name_H-M   'P 1'
#
loop_
_entity.id
_entity.type
_entity.pdbx_description
1 polymer ?
#
loop_
_entity_poly.entity_id
_entity_poly.type
_entity_poly.pdbx_seq_one_letter_code
_entity_poly.pdbx_strand_id
1 'polypeptide(L)'
;MRDQIRLEMFEMLCGRRAFLRAAALLGQRVELVTVEAASVESVAAAGARLLREEQVFALLGGLDEPAASALGEVAERQPALFLNLGSASDALRGERCRRTTFHVQASEAMYRDALSEWQAAAEGRAGGGEPPALWHHELERFGAGQLNDRYRARFGRAMEPLAWAGWMAVKVLWEAAARARATDAAALLAFLESGRARFDGHKGTQLSFRRWDHQLRQPLYIVRPGQKAAGEVVAEVPVAARGSEQSPQELLDRLGAGESDSGCTFARQ
;
A
#
# COMPACT_ATOMS: atom_id res chain seq x y z
N MET A 1 -21.15 20.32 22.39
CA MET A 1 -21.53 19.16 23.21
C MET A 1 -22.81 18.60 22.60
N ARG A 2 -22.76 17.36 22.10
CA ARG A 2 -23.86 16.56 21.51
C ARG A 2 -24.49 17.11 20.23
N ASP A 3 -24.95 16.34 19.25
CA ASP A 3 -24.87 14.92 18.90
C ASP A 3 -25.55 14.82 17.52
N GLN A 4 -25.16 13.80 16.73
CA GLN A 4 -25.74 13.39 15.43
C GLN A 4 -25.38 14.29 14.24
N ILE A 5 -24.89 13.74 13.12
CA ILE A 5 -25.75 13.31 12.00
C ILE A 5 -25.11 12.21 11.12
N ARG A 6 -25.99 11.24 10.81
CA ARG A 6 -26.08 10.08 9.89
C ARG A 6 -24.95 9.72 8.90
N LEU A 7 -24.63 8.43 8.93
CA LEU A 7 -24.11 7.64 7.82
C LEU A 7 -25.19 7.51 6.74
N GLU A 8 -24.92 7.97 5.52
CA GLU A 8 -25.61 7.45 4.33
C GLU A 8 -24.59 6.78 3.41
N MET A 9 -24.63 5.44 3.46
CA MET A 9 -23.86 4.55 2.62
C MET A 9 -24.78 4.14 1.46
N PHE A 10 -24.71 4.85 0.33
CA PHE A 10 -25.49 4.49 -0.85
C PHE A 10 -24.71 3.51 -1.75
N GLU A 11 -25.30 2.33 -1.94
CA GLU A 11 -24.81 1.26 -2.81
C GLU A 11 -24.89 1.62 -4.30
N MET A 12 -23.81 1.34 -5.03
CA MET A 12 -23.78 0.41 -6.19
C MET A 12 -22.37 0.47 -6.82
N LEU A 13 -22.01 -0.58 -7.56
CA LEU A 13 -20.71 -0.84 -8.20
C LEU A 13 -19.65 -1.52 -7.30
N CYS A 14 -19.97 -2.79 -7.07
CA CYS A 14 -19.09 -3.88 -6.66
C CYS A 14 -17.79 -3.93 -7.50
N GLY A 15 -16.65 -3.64 -6.87
CA GLY A 15 -15.30 -3.90 -7.42
C GLY A 15 -14.27 -2.80 -7.15
N ARG A 16 -14.64 -1.53 -7.38
CA ARG A 16 -13.70 -0.38 -7.34
C ARG A 16 -13.59 0.35 -6.00
N ARG A 17 -14.26 -0.13 -4.94
CA ARG A 17 -14.36 0.52 -3.61
C ARG A 17 -13.73 -0.26 -2.46
N ALA A 18 -12.86 -1.23 -2.77
CA ALA A 18 -12.23 -2.09 -1.75
C ALA A 18 -11.39 -1.28 -0.72
N PHE A 19 -10.79 -0.16 -1.14
CA PHE A 19 -9.95 0.68 -0.28
C PHE A 19 -10.73 1.47 0.79
N LEU A 20 -11.90 2.01 0.43
CA LEU A 20 -12.77 2.80 1.32
C LEU A 20 -13.33 1.96 2.48
N ARG A 21 -13.56 0.68 2.19
CA ARG A 21 -14.18 -0.29 3.09
C ARG A 21 -13.28 -0.55 4.30
N ALA A 22 -11.99 -0.70 4.08
CA ALA A 22 -11.11 -1.11 5.15
C ALA A 22 -10.82 -0.01 6.19
N ALA A 23 -10.91 1.27 5.82
CA ALA A 23 -10.75 2.40 6.75
C ALA A 23 -11.70 2.35 7.97
N ALA A 24 -12.94 1.87 7.78
CA ALA A 24 -13.91 1.71 8.85
C ALA A 24 -13.46 0.71 9.94
N LEU A 25 -12.50 -0.17 9.63
CA LEU A 25 -11.93 -1.12 10.59
C LEU A 25 -10.94 -0.48 11.56
N LEU A 26 -10.54 0.78 11.36
CA LEU A 26 -9.63 1.44 12.31
C LEU A 26 -10.35 1.92 13.58
N GLY A 27 -11.69 2.00 13.59
CA GLY A 27 -12.47 2.44 14.76
C GLY A 27 -12.26 3.91 15.15
N GLN A 28 -11.69 4.71 14.23
CA GLN A 28 -11.25 6.08 14.44
C GLN A 28 -12.01 7.02 13.49
N ARG A 29 -12.08 8.31 13.84
CA ARG A 29 -12.72 9.34 13.01
C ARG A 29 -11.81 9.69 11.83
N VAL A 30 -11.92 8.92 10.75
CA VAL A 30 -11.33 9.22 9.44
C VAL A 30 -12.47 9.54 8.50
N GLU A 31 -12.44 10.71 7.89
CA GLU A 31 -13.34 11.06 6.80
C GLU A 31 -12.67 10.73 5.47
N LEU A 32 -13.37 10.01 4.60
CA LEU A 32 -12.91 9.67 3.27
C LEU A 32 -13.82 10.35 2.26
N VAL A 33 -13.26 11.32 1.55
CA VAL A 33 -13.94 11.96 0.42
C VAL A 33 -13.58 11.20 -0.84
N THR A 34 -14.61 10.75 -1.56
CA THR A 34 -14.44 9.76 -2.64
C THR A 34 -14.89 10.35 -3.96
N VAL A 35 -14.06 10.22 -4.98
CA VAL A 35 -14.37 10.66 -6.34
C VAL A 35 -14.06 9.53 -7.30
N GLU A 36 -14.99 9.26 -8.21
CA GLU A 36 -14.76 8.34 -9.32
C GLU A 36 -14.36 9.15 -10.55
N ALA A 37 -13.32 8.68 -11.25
CA ALA A 37 -12.75 9.31 -12.42
C ALA A 37 -12.63 8.26 -13.53
N ALA A 38 -12.98 8.65 -14.76
CA ALA A 38 -13.06 7.73 -15.91
C ALA A 38 -11.86 7.86 -16.88
N SER A 39 -11.07 8.94 -16.75
CA SER A 39 -9.87 9.22 -17.55
C SER A 39 -8.76 9.83 -16.69
N VAL A 40 -7.53 9.84 -17.20
CA VAL A 40 -6.35 10.42 -16.51
C VAL A 40 -6.53 11.91 -16.24
N GLU A 41 -7.11 12.66 -17.18
CA GLU A 41 -7.40 14.08 -17.03
C GLU A 41 -8.42 14.30 -15.90
N SER A 42 -9.47 13.48 -15.87
CA SER A 42 -10.47 13.54 -14.79
C SER A 42 -9.89 13.13 -13.43
N VAL A 43 -8.88 12.24 -13.39
CA VAL A 43 -8.15 11.89 -12.17
C VAL A 43 -7.36 13.09 -11.64
N ALA A 44 -6.60 13.78 -12.50
CA ALA A 44 -5.84 14.96 -12.10
C ALA A 44 -6.76 16.08 -11.60
N ALA A 45 -7.84 16.35 -12.34
CA ALA A 45 -8.83 17.35 -11.95
C ALA A 45 -9.52 16.99 -10.62
N ALA A 46 -9.91 15.73 -10.42
CA ALA A 46 -10.50 15.24 -9.19
C ALA A 46 -9.54 15.39 -7.99
N GLY A 47 -8.29 14.95 -8.13
CA GLY A 47 -7.29 15.09 -7.06
C GLY A 47 -7.06 16.56 -6.71
N ALA A 48 -6.95 17.43 -7.72
CA ALA A 48 -6.75 18.85 -7.51
C ALA A 48 -7.94 19.52 -6.82
N ARG A 49 -9.17 19.07 -7.13
CA ARG A 49 -10.40 19.50 -6.47
C ARG A 49 -10.45 19.07 -5.01
N LEU A 50 -10.13 17.80 -4.73
CA LEU A 50 -10.09 17.26 -3.37
C LEU A 50 -9.14 18.06 -2.47
N LEU A 51 -7.97 18.45 -2.97
CA LEU A 51 -7.00 19.24 -2.19
C LEU A 51 -7.46 20.69 -1.95
N ARG A 52 -8.06 21.35 -2.94
CA ARG A 52 -8.42 22.77 -2.84
C ARG A 52 -9.76 23.03 -2.17
N GLU A 53 -10.76 22.24 -2.53
CA GLU A 53 -12.16 22.48 -2.16
C GLU A 53 -12.55 21.67 -0.93
N GLU A 54 -12.23 20.38 -0.93
CA GLU A 54 -12.52 19.47 0.18
C GLU A 54 -11.45 19.49 1.26
N GLN A 55 -10.33 20.19 1.00
CA GLN A 55 -9.21 20.38 1.91
C GLN A 55 -8.64 19.07 2.49
N VAL A 56 -8.67 18.00 1.69
CA VAL A 56 -8.08 16.72 2.12
C VAL A 56 -6.57 16.87 2.24
N PHE A 57 -5.97 16.26 3.27
CA PHE A 57 -4.54 16.38 3.52
C PHE A 57 -3.68 15.36 2.74
N ALA A 58 -4.31 14.35 2.15
CA ALA A 58 -3.64 13.33 1.36
C ALA A 58 -4.56 12.74 0.29
N LEU A 59 -3.96 12.25 -0.80
CA LEU A 59 -4.62 11.53 -1.88
C LEU A 59 -4.31 10.03 -1.79
N LEU A 60 -5.32 9.20 -2.02
CA LEU A 60 -5.21 7.74 -2.08
C LEU A 60 -5.72 7.27 -3.44
N GLY A 61 -4.95 6.45 -4.17
CA GLY A 61 -5.39 5.97 -5.48
C GLY A 61 -4.27 5.43 -6.37
N GLY A 62 -4.34 5.73 -7.67
CA GLY A 62 -3.37 5.27 -8.66
C GLY A 62 -3.50 3.77 -8.95
N LEU A 63 -4.64 3.37 -9.53
CA LEU A 63 -4.90 1.96 -9.87
C LEU A 63 -4.07 1.47 -11.06
N ASP A 64 -3.61 2.40 -11.89
CA ASP A 64 -2.67 2.18 -12.98
C ASP A 64 -1.59 3.27 -12.95
N GLU A 65 -0.56 3.12 -13.78
CA GLU A 65 0.56 4.05 -13.84
C GLU A 65 0.16 5.47 -14.27
N PRO A 66 -0.64 5.69 -15.34
CA PRO A 66 -1.03 7.04 -15.72
C PRO A 66 -1.79 7.78 -14.63
N ALA A 67 -2.76 7.13 -13.97
CA ALA A 67 -3.50 7.73 -12.86
C ALA A 67 -2.61 8.01 -11.65
N ALA A 68 -1.68 7.09 -11.33
CA ALA A 68 -0.74 7.29 -10.22
C ALA A 68 0.23 8.45 -10.49
N SER A 69 0.76 8.56 -11.71
CA SER A 69 1.61 9.69 -12.10
C SER A 69 0.86 11.01 -12.00
N ALA A 70 -0.37 11.07 -12.50
CA ALA A 70 -1.21 12.26 -12.46
C ALA A 70 -1.53 12.71 -11.02
N LEU A 71 -1.85 11.79 -10.11
CA LEU A 71 -2.08 12.10 -8.69
C LEU A 71 -0.80 12.54 -7.99
N GLY A 72 0.34 11.89 -8.28
CA GLY A 72 1.64 12.28 -7.74
C GLY A 72 2.03 13.70 -8.14
N GLU A 73 1.80 14.09 -9.40
CA GLU A 73 2.00 15.46 -9.86
C GLU A 73 1.10 16.48 -9.17
N VAL A 74 -0.17 16.14 -8.97
CA VAL A 74 -1.12 17.00 -8.25
C VAL A 74 -0.64 17.22 -6.82
N ALA A 75 -0.23 16.16 -6.13
CA ALA A 75 0.25 16.19 -4.74
C ALA A 75 1.60 16.90 -4.58
N GLU A 76 2.45 16.89 -5.62
CA GLU A 76 3.70 17.65 -5.64
C GLU A 76 3.45 19.14 -5.87
N ARG A 77 2.56 19.51 -6.80
CA ARG A 77 2.20 20.91 -7.06
C ARG A 77 1.45 21.57 -5.91
N GLN A 78 0.62 20.80 -5.21
CA GLN A 78 -0.10 21.24 -4.03
C GLN A 78 0.35 20.35 -2.87
N PRO A 79 1.33 20.79 -2.06
CA PRO A 79 2.12 19.93 -1.18
C PRO A 79 1.23 19.13 -0.22
N ALA A 80 0.89 17.93 -0.66
CA ALA A 80 0.03 16.94 -0.02
C ALA A 80 0.70 15.58 -0.21
N LEU A 81 0.39 14.61 0.65
CA LEU A 81 0.88 13.25 0.42
C LEU A 81 0.01 12.53 -0.61
N PHE A 82 0.63 11.72 -1.47
CA PHE A 82 -0.06 10.75 -2.31
C PHE A 82 0.40 9.34 -1.95
N LEU A 83 -0.56 8.44 -1.65
CA LEU A 83 -0.26 7.02 -1.48
C LEU A 83 -0.79 6.22 -2.68
N ASN A 84 0.14 5.64 -3.43
CA ASN A 84 -0.13 4.74 -4.55
C ASN A 84 -0.56 3.35 -4.03
N LEU A 85 -1.76 2.93 -4.44
CA LEU A 85 -2.41 1.70 -4.00
C LEU A 85 -2.38 0.57 -5.03
N GLY A 86 -2.20 0.86 -6.32
CA GLY A 86 -2.42 -0.13 -7.39
C GLY A 86 -1.34 -0.20 -8.46
N SER A 87 -0.61 0.89 -8.73
CA SER A 87 0.43 0.89 -9.76
C SER A 87 1.74 0.27 -9.27
N ALA A 88 2.10 -0.85 -9.88
CA ALA A 88 3.36 -1.57 -9.63
C ALA A 88 4.57 -0.98 -10.38
N SER A 89 4.36 -0.03 -11.29
CA SER A 89 5.39 0.51 -12.17
C SER A 89 6.67 0.91 -11.44
N ASP A 90 7.80 0.30 -11.83
CA ASP A 90 9.12 0.62 -11.26
C ASP A 90 9.50 2.10 -11.52
N ALA A 91 9.01 2.68 -12.61
CA ALA A 91 9.26 4.07 -13.00
C ALA A 91 8.83 5.09 -11.93
N LEU A 92 7.71 4.83 -11.25
CA LEU A 92 7.21 5.71 -10.19
C LEU A 92 8.11 5.72 -8.95
N ARG A 93 9.03 4.76 -8.82
CA ARG A 93 10.02 4.60 -7.75
C ARG A 93 11.44 4.82 -8.28
N GLY A 94 11.56 5.24 -9.52
CA GLY A 94 12.81 5.48 -10.23
C GLY A 94 12.78 6.86 -10.88
N GLU A 95 12.84 6.92 -12.20
CA GLU A 95 13.01 8.15 -12.97
C GLU A 95 11.83 9.15 -12.87
N ARG A 96 10.66 8.70 -12.42
CA ARG A 96 9.47 9.54 -12.19
C ARG A 96 9.08 9.63 -10.72
N CYS A 97 9.99 9.29 -9.81
CA CYS A 97 9.70 9.36 -8.38
C CYS A 97 9.45 10.80 -7.91
N ARG A 98 8.60 10.92 -6.89
CA ARG A 98 8.24 12.21 -6.26
C ARG A 98 8.30 12.06 -4.76
N ARG A 99 8.88 13.05 -4.09
CA ARG A 99 9.06 13.00 -2.63
C ARG A 99 7.74 12.95 -1.87
N THR A 100 6.67 13.52 -2.42
CA THR A 100 5.33 13.47 -1.81
C THR A 100 4.57 12.16 -2.09
N THR A 101 5.13 11.27 -2.92
CA THR A 101 4.51 9.99 -3.29
C THR A 101 5.07 8.85 -2.46
N PHE A 102 4.20 8.04 -1.89
CA PHE A 102 4.52 6.83 -1.14
C PHE A 102 3.82 5.62 -1.76
N HIS A 103 4.51 4.48 -1.82
CA HIS A 103 4.02 3.30 -2.52
C HIS A 103 3.62 2.20 -1.54
N VAL A 104 2.32 2.01 -1.35
CA VAL A 104 1.78 0.85 -0.62
C VAL A 104 1.77 -0.39 -1.52
N GLN A 105 1.49 -0.20 -2.81
CA GLN A 105 1.65 -1.25 -3.80
C GLN A 105 3.12 -1.66 -3.93
N ALA A 106 3.38 -2.96 -4.05
CA ALA A 106 4.72 -3.47 -4.34
C ALA A 106 5.11 -3.19 -5.80
N SER A 107 6.39 -2.94 -6.04
CA SER A 107 6.89 -2.67 -7.39
C SER A 107 6.97 -3.93 -8.25
N GLU A 108 7.02 -3.80 -9.57
CA GLU A 108 7.25 -4.91 -10.48
C GLU A 108 8.58 -5.63 -10.17
N ALA A 109 9.63 -4.89 -9.83
CA ALA A 109 10.88 -5.46 -9.35
C ALA A 109 10.69 -6.31 -8.08
N MET A 110 9.91 -5.85 -7.09
CA MET A 110 9.61 -6.66 -5.90
C MET A 110 8.90 -7.97 -6.24
N TYR A 111 7.92 -7.94 -7.17
CA TYR A 111 7.23 -9.15 -7.62
C TYR A 111 8.18 -10.10 -8.34
N ARG A 112 9.08 -9.59 -9.19
CA ARG A 112 10.10 -10.39 -9.88
C ARG A 112 11.07 -11.05 -8.89
N ASP A 113 11.57 -10.29 -7.93
CA ASP A 113 12.52 -10.79 -6.94
C ASP A 113 11.89 -11.82 -6.02
N ALA A 114 10.63 -11.59 -5.60
CA ALA A 114 9.91 -12.55 -4.77
C ALA A 114 9.70 -13.89 -5.49
N LEU A 115 9.35 -13.84 -6.78
CA LEU A 115 9.22 -15.04 -7.59
C LEU A 115 10.56 -15.75 -7.79
N SER A 116 11.62 -15.00 -8.11
CA SER A 116 12.97 -15.51 -8.33
C SER A 116 13.53 -16.20 -7.08
N GLU A 117 13.43 -15.54 -5.92
CA GLU A 117 13.90 -16.09 -4.64
C GLU A 117 13.17 -17.39 -4.29
N TRP A 118 11.85 -17.41 -4.46
CA TRP A 118 11.07 -18.62 -4.20
C TRP A 118 11.41 -19.76 -5.17
N GLN A 119 11.60 -19.47 -6.46
CA GLN A 119 11.99 -20.46 -7.46
C GLN A 119 13.36 -21.08 -7.16
N ALA A 120 14.31 -20.26 -6.72
CA ALA A 120 15.63 -20.72 -6.28
C ALA A 120 15.51 -21.64 -5.04
N ALA A 121 14.69 -21.25 -4.06
CA ALA A 121 14.45 -22.06 -2.86
C ALA A 121 13.68 -23.37 -3.14
N ALA A 122 12.84 -23.39 -4.18
CA ALA A 122 12.05 -24.56 -4.57
C ALA A 122 12.80 -25.56 -5.50
N GLU A 123 14.10 -25.35 -5.74
CA GLU A 123 14.96 -26.19 -6.60
C GLU A 123 14.34 -26.49 -7.98
N GLY A 124 13.67 -25.51 -8.60
CA GLY A 124 13.06 -25.67 -9.92
C GLY A 124 11.82 -26.58 -9.97
N ARG A 125 11.33 -27.08 -8.82
CA ARG A 125 10.02 -27.77 -8.71
C ARG A 125 8.83 -26.80 -8.78
N ALA A 126 9.15 -25.51 -8.89
CA ALA A 126 8.23 -24.43 -9.14
C ALA A 126 7.64 -24.52 -10.57
N GLY A 127 6.60 -25.32 -10.78
CA GLY A 127 5.75 -25.21 -11.98
C GLY A 127 5.14 -23.81 -12.14
N GLY A 128 4.46 -23.51 -13.25
CA GLY A 128 3.79 -22.21 -13.47
C GLY A 128 2.91 -21.76 -12.29
N GLY A 129 2.92 -20.46 -12.00
CA GLY A 129 2.22 -19.89 -10.84
C GLY A 129 1.68 -18.50 -11.14
N GLU A 130 0.69 -18.10 -10.34
CA GLU A 130 0.24 -16.72 -10.30
C GLU A 130 1.40 -15.81 -9.86
N PRO A 131 1.41 -14.54 -10.30
CA PRO A 131 2.36 -13.57 -9.75
C PRO A 131 2.23 -13.53 -8.22
N PRO A 132 3.32 -13.28 -7.47
CA PRO A 132 3.23 -13.14 -6.03
C PRO A 132 2.17 -12.11 -5.66
N ALA A 133 1.48 -12.32 -4.54
CA ALA A 133 0.39 -11.47 -4.09
C ALA A 133 0.84 -10.53 -2.96
N LEU A 134 0.33 -9.30 -3.00
CA LEU A 134 0.48 -8.34 -1.89
C LEU A 134 -0.22 -8.82 -0.62
N TRP A 135 -1.36 -9.50 -0.74
CA TRP A 135 -2.17 -10.01 0.36
C TRP A 135 -3.00 -11.19 -0.13
N HIS A 136 -3.39 -12.08 0.78
CA HIS A 136 -4.32 -13.17 0.49
C HIS A 136 -5.27 -13.38 1.67
N HIS A 137 -6.54 -13.68 1.40
CA HIS A 137 -7.56 -13.84 2.44
C HIS A 137 -7.43 -15.15 3.25
N GLU A 138 -6.51 -16.03 2.86
CA GLU A 138 -6.14 -17.26 3.57
C GLU A 138 -4.98 -17.05 4.57
N LEU A 139 -4.46 -15.83 4.69
CA LEU A 139 -3.46 -15.52 5.71
C LEU A 139 -4.12 -15.56 7.11
N GLU A 140 -3.58 -16.38 8.01
CA GLU A 140 -4.12 -16.54 9.37
C GLU A 140 -3.22 -15.93 10.46
N ARG A 141 -1.89 -16.01 10.28
CA ARG A 141 -0.90 -15.65 11.30
C ARG A 141 -0.84 -14.14 11.55
N PHE A 142 -0.31 -13.74 12.71
CA PHE A 142 -0.03 -12.35 13.05
C PHE A 142 -1.25 -11.41 12.98
N GLY A 143 -2.44 -11.96 13.22
CA GLY A 143 -3.70 -11.21 13.15
C GLY A 143 -4.28 -11.04 11.74
N ALA A 144 -3.64 -11.61 10.71
CA ALA A 144 -4.16 -11.57 9.34
C ALA A 144 -5.56 -12.22 9.24
N GLY A 145 -5.77 -13.35 9.92
CA GLY A 145 -7.07 -14.03 9.93
C GLY A 145 -8.16 -13.15 10.54
N GLN A 146 -7.83 -12.45 11.63
CA GLN A 146 -8.75 -11.52 12.28
C GLN A 146 -9.08 -10.32 11.39
N LEU A 147 -8.10 -9.78 10.65
CA LEU A 147 -8.34 -8.72 9.67
C LEU A 147 -9.26 -9.21 8.53
N ASN A 148 -8.97 -10.40 7.99
CA ASN A 148 -9.75 -11.04 6.94
C ASN A 148 -11.20 -11.29 7.38
N ASP A 149 -11.40 -11.80 8.60
CA ASP A 149 -12.72 -12.07 9.16
C ASP A 149 -13.52 -10.79 9.38
N ARG A 150 -12.89 -9.74 9.92
CA ARG A 150 -13.54 -8.44 10.10
C ARG A 150 -13.93 -7.81 8.76
N TYR A 151 -13.07 -7.91 7.75
CA TYR A 151 -13.38 -7.43 6.40
C TYR A 151 -14.55 -8.22 5.80
N ARG A 152 -14.51 -9.55 5.88
CA ARG A 152 -15.57 -10.43 5.38
C ARG A 152 -16.90 -10.18 6.08
N ALA A 153 -16.91 -10.11 7.40
CA ALA A 153 -18.11 -9.83 8.20
C ALA A 153 -18.74 -8.48 7.86
N ARG A 154 -17.91 -7.45 7.58
CA ARG A 154 -18.40 -6.11 7.29
C ARG A 154 -18.84 -5.91 5.83
N PHE A 155 -18.25 -6.63 4.88
CA PHE A 155 -18.42 -6.36 3.44
C PHE A 155 -18.96 -7.53 2.61
N GLY A 156 -19.10 -8.72 3.20
CA GLY A 156 -19.61 -9.92 2.53
C GLY A 156 -18.69 -10.47 1.45
N ARG A 157 -17.38 -10.18 1.50
CA ARG A 157 -16.40 -10.60 0.48
C ARG A 157 -15.01 -10.74 1.06
N ALA A 158 -14.18 -11.54 0.41
CA ALA A 158 -12.77 -11.73 0.76
C ALA A 158 -11.97 -10.42 0.62
N MET A 159 -10.95 -10.28 1.46
CA MET A 159 -10.02 -9.16 1.40
C MET A 159 -8.94 -9.45 0.36
N GLU A 160 -9.01 -8.74 -0.76
CA GLU A 160 -8.08 -8.87 -1.88
C GLU A 160 -6.88 -7.92 -1.74
N PRO A 161 -5.78 -8.10 -2.51
CA PRO A 161 -4.60 -7.24 -2.51
C PRO A 161 -4.88 -5.73 -2.44
N LEU A 162 -5.76 -5.24 -3.33
CA LEU A 162 -6.10 -3.81 -3.37
C LEU A 162 -6.90 -3.35 -2.13
N ALA A 163 -7.71 -4.24 -1.55
CA ALA A 163 -8.43 -3.96 -0.30
C ALA A 163 -7.45 -3.77 0.85
N TRP A 164 -6.43 -4.61 0.94
CA TRP A 164 -5.35 -4.49 1.92
C TRP A 164 -4.50 -3.25 1.69
N ALA A 165 -4.13 -2.94 0.44
CA ALA A 165 -3.38 -1.73 0.14
C ALA A 165 -4.14 -0.46 0.60
N GLY A 166 -5.45 -0.41 0.36
CA GLY A 166 -6.31 0.66 0.83
C GLY A 166 -6.40 0.76 2.35
N TRP A 167 -6.60 -0.38 3.02
CA TRP A 167 -6.56 -0.46 4.49
C TRP A 167 -5.26 0.10 5.06
N MET A 168 -4.14 -0.37 4.51
CA MET A 168 -2.80 -0.04 4.95
C MET A 168 -2.52 1.43 4.73
N ALA A 169 -2.91 2.00 3.59
CA ALA A 169 -2.71 3.42 3.29
C ALA A 169 -3.43 4.34 4.30
N VAL A 170 -4.69 4.02 4.63
CA VAL A 170 -5.45 4.78 5.62
C VAL A 170 -4.83 4.62 7.01
N LYS A 171 -4.41 3.41 7.37
CA LYS A 171 -3.71 3.14 8.64
C LYS A 171 -2.42 3.93 8.76
N VAL A 172 -1.60 3.95 7.70
CA VAL A 172 -0.36 4.74 7.63
C VAL A 172 -0.65 6.21 7.92
N LEU A 173 -1.59 6.80 7.19
CA LEU A 173 -1.93 8.22 7.35
C LEU A 173 -2.47 8.53 8.74
N TRP A 174 -3.38 7.70 9.26
CA TRP A 174 -3.95 7.88 10.58
C TRP A 174 -2.89 7.78 11.70
N GLU A 175 -2.03 6.76 11.65
CA GLU A 175 -0.96 6.60 12.63
C GLU A 175 0.12 7.68 12.50
N ALA A 176 0.46 8.08 11.27
CA ALA A 176 1.40 9.17 11.02
C ALA A 176 0.87 10.49 11.59
N ALA A 177 -0.40 10.82 11.33
CA ALA A 177 -1.02 12.03 11.86
C ALA A 177 -1.08 12.02 13.39
N ALA A 178 -1.45 10.88 13.99
CA ALA A 178 -1.48 10.73 15.44
C ALA A 178 -0.08 10.90 16.08
N ARG A 179 0.96 10.31 15.48
CA ARG A 179 2.34 10.34 16.00
C ARG A 179 3.04 11.67 15.73
N ALA A 180 2.79 12.28 14.58
CA ALA A 180 3.29 13.61 14.23
C ALA A 180 2.52 14.72 14.96
N ARG A 181 1.30 14.43 15.44
CA ARG A 181 0.33 15.41 15.97
C ARG A 181 0.06 16.55 14.99
N ALA A 182 -0.01 16.19 13.71
CA ALA A 182 -0.14 17.12 12.60
C ALA A 182 -0.78 16.43 11.39
N THR A 183 -1.43 17.21 10.54
CA THR A 183 -1.99 16.73 9.27
C THR A 183 -1.41 17.49 8.07
N ASP A 184 -0.49 18.43 8.27
CA ASP A 184 0.20 19.06 7.15
C ASP A 184 1.20 18.10 6.51
N ALA A 185 1.36 18.23 5.19
CA ALA A 185 2.15 17.29 4.41
C ALA A 185 3.62 17.26 4.83
N ALA A 186 4.20 18.38 5.25
CA ALA A 186 5.60 18.46 5.65
C ALA A 186 5.87 17.67 6.93
N ALA A 187 5.01 17.79 7.94
CA ALA A 187 5.12 17.03 9.18
C ALA A 187 4.92 15.53 8.96
N LEU A 188 3.95 15.15 8.12
CA LEU A 188 3.70 13.75 7.78
C LEU A 188 4.87 13.15 6.97
N LEU A 189 5.37 13.87 5.97
CA LEU A 189 6.54 13.50 5.18
C LEU A 189 7.75 13.26 6.08
N ALA A 190 8.07 14.21 6.96
CA ALA A 190 9.18 14.11 7.90
C ALA A 190 9.03 12.90 8.84
N PHE A 191 7.81 12.61 9.30
CA PHE A 191 7.57 11.42 10.13
C PHE A 191 7.81 10.12 9.34
N LEU A 192 7.29 10.02 8.12
CA LEU A 192 7.43 8.83 7.27
C LEU A 192 8.90 8.58 6.87
N GLU A 193 9.67 9.64 6.63
CA GLU A 193 11.11 9.58 6.33
C GLU A 193 12.00 9.39 7.58
N SER A 194 11.47 9.56 8.79
CA SER A 194 12.27 9.66 10.04
C SER A 194 13.04 8.40 10.45
N GLY A 195 12.88 7.28 9.75
CA GLY A 195 13.41 5.99 10.16
C GLY A 195 12.74 5.40 11.40
N ARG A 196 11.84 6.13 12.09
CA ARG A 196 11.04 5.64 13.24
C ARG A 196 9.62 5.20 12.85
N ALA A 197 9.15 5.57 11.65
CA ALA A 197 7.85 5.15 11.15
C ALA A 197 7.80 3.61 11.00
N ARG A 198 6.91 2.98 11.77
CA ARG A 198 6.68 1.54 11.80
C ARG A 198 5.19 1.29 11.92
N PHE A 199 4.67 0.43 11.05
CA PHE A 199 3.26 0.11 10.97
C PHE A 199 3.06 -1.40 11.01
N ASP A 200 2.02 -1.85 11.71
CA ASP A 200 1.60 -3.24 11.67
C ASP A 200 0.72 -3.47 10.43
N GLY A 201 1.20 -4.29 9.50
CA GLY A 201 0.44 -4.68 8.32
C GLY A 201 -0.40 -5.95 8.48
N HIS A 202 -0.42 -6.55 9.69
CA HIS A 202 -0.84 -7.94 9.92
C HIS A 202 -0.03 -8.95 9.10
N LYS A 203 1.27 -8.66 8.90
CA LYS A 203 2.22 -9.49 8.15
C LYS A 203 3.35 -10.03 9.03
N GLY A 204 3.23 -9.93 10.35
CA GLY A 204 4.22 -10.37 11.34
C GLY A 204 5.40 -9.42 11.50
N THR A 205 6.02 -8.99 10.41
CA THR A 205 7.07 -7.96 10.42
C THR A 205 6.47 -6.55 10.41
N GLN A 206 7.13 -5.62 11.09
CA GLN A 206 6.75 -4.20 11.03
C GLN A 206 7.15 -3.60 9.68
N LEU A 207 6.20 -2.92 9.05
CA LEU A 207 6.39 -2.28 7.76
C LEU A 207 6.91 -0.85 7.93
N SER A 208 7.73 -0.38 6.99
CA SER A 208 8.26 0.99 6.95
C SER A 208 8.50 1.42 5.50
N PHE A 209 8.62 2.72 5.25
CA PHE A 209 8.96 3.22 3.92
C PHE A 209 10.47 3.38 3.78
N ARG A 210 10.98 3.04 2.59
CA ARG A 210 12.35 3.33 2.17
C ARG A 210 12.55 4.83 2.05
N ARG A 211 13.70 5.32 2.49
CA ARG A 211 14.02 6.76 2.44
C ARG A 211 14.43 7.24 1.05
N TRP A 212 14.76 6.34 0.13
CA TRP A 212 15.32 6.68 -1.18
C TRP A 212 14.29 6.67 -2.30
N ASP A 213 13.23 5.88 -2.20
CA ASP A 213 12.19 5.74 -3.24
C ASP A 213 10.75 5.74 -2.69
N HIS A 214 10.58 5.86 -1.37
CA HIS A 214 9.30 5.80 -0.68
C HIS A 214 8.47 4.53 -0.96
N GLN A 215 9.13 3.42 -1.30
CA GLN A 215 8.51 2.10 -1.36
C GLN A 215 8.30 1.51 0.05
N LEU A 216 7.10 0.98 0.30
CA LEU A 216 6.80 0.24 1.53
C LEU A 216 7.59 -1.08 1.53
N ARG A 217 8.45 -1.25 2.55
CA ARG A 217 9.08 -2.53 2.89
C ARG A 217 8.01 -3.48 3.41
N GLN A 218 7.79 -4.57 2.68
CA GLN A 218 6.79 -5.57 3.02
C GLN A 218 7.10 -6.91 2.37
N PRO A 219 6.71 -8.03 3.01
CA PRO A 219 6.77 -9.32 2.36
C PRO A 219 5.68 -9.45 1.30
N LEU A 220 5.94 -10.33 0.34
CA LEU A 220 5.00 -10.81 -0.68
C LEU A 220 4.72 -12.30 -0.48
N TYR A 221 3.59 -12.75 -1.00
CA TYR A 221 3.10 -14.11 -0.80
C TYR A 221 3.08 -14.89 -2.11
N ILE A 222 3.60 -16.10 -2.11
CA ILE A 222 3.48 -17.00 -3.25
C ILE A 222 2.15 -17.72 -3.12
N VAL A 223 1.29 -17.53 -4.12
CA VAL A 223 -0.03 -18.18 -4.21
C VAL A 223 0.02 -19.23 -5.30
N ARG A 224 -0.53 -20.41 -5.01
CA ARG A 224 -0.62 -21.52 -5.96
C ARG A 224 -2.06 -21.98 -6.10
N PRO A 225 -2.43 -22.52 -7.28
CA PRO A 225 -3.65 -23.32 -7.38
C PRO A 225 -3.61 -24.41 -6.31
N GLY A 226 -4.63 -24.41 -5.46
CA GLY A 226 -4.79 -25.36 -4.36
C GLY A 226 -6.11 -26.11 -4.48
N GLN A 227 -6.54 -26.74 -3.39
CA GLN A 227 -7.89 -27.31 -3.32
C GLN A 227 -8.96 -26.22 -3.30
N LYS A 228 -8.59 -25.03 -2.80
CA LYS A 228 -9.45 -23.86 -2.75
C LYS A 228 -9.45 -23.14 -4.11
N ALA A 229 -10.63 -22.72 -4.55
CA ALA A 229 -10.82 -22.00 -5.82
C ALA A 229 -10.01 -20.70 -5.91
N ALA A 230 -9.68 -20.09 -4.77
CA ALA A 230 -8.91 -18.86 -4.73
C ALA A 230 -7.39 -19.04 -4.59
N GLY A 231 -6.90 -20.30 -4.57
CA GLY A 231 -5.49 -20.59 -4.34
C GLY A 231 -5.11 -20.62 -2.86
N GLU A 232 -3.88 -21.07 -2.62
CA GLU A 232 -3.30 -21.26 -1.28
C GLU A 232 -1.96 -20.54 -1.19
N VAL A 233 -1.71 -19.89 -0.04
CA VAL A 233 -0.42 -19.27 0.25
C VAL A 233 0.57 -20.37 0.62
N VAL A 234 1.58 -20.58 -0.22
CA VAL A 234 2.59 -21.63 -0.03
C VAL A 234 3.91 -21.10 0.53
N ALA A 235 4.16 -19.80 0.41
CA ALA A 235 5.35 -19.16 0.94
C ALA A 235 5.14 -17.67 1.21
N GLU A 236 5.90 -17.16 2.17
CA GLU A 236 6.15 -15.74 2.39
C GLU A 236 7.59 -15.44 1.95
N VAL A 237 7.78 -14.35 1.21
CA VAL A 237 9.06 -13.94 0.64
C VAL A 237 9.28 -12.47 1.00
N PRO A 238 10.49 -12.04 1.40
CA PRO A 238 11.76 -12.77 1.39
C PRO A 238 11.93 -13.72 2.59
N VAL A 239 12.56 -14.87 2.35
CA VAL A 239 12.81 -15.93 3.35
C VAL A 239 14.13 -15.64 4.06
N ALA A 240 14.10 -15.52 5.39
CA ALA A 240 15.31 -15.41 6.19
C ALA A 240 16.14 -16.71 6.11
N ALA A 241 17.42 -16.59 5.73
CA ALA A 241 18.34 -17.71 5.83
C ALA A 241 18.46 -18.16 7.30
N ARG A 242 18.59 -19.47 7.53
CA ARG A 242 18.76 -19.99 8.90
C ARG A 242 20.02 -19.39 9.51
N GLY A 243 19.88 -18.80 10.69
CA GLY A 243 20.98 -18.14 11.39
C GLY A 243 21.37 -16.77 10.83
N SER A 244 20.55 -16.17 9.94
CA SER A 244 20.78 -14.81 9.47
C SER A 244 20.67 -13.81 10.64
N GLU A 245 21.67 -12.93 10.75
CA GLU A 245 21.68 -11.79 11.67
C GLU A 245 21.06 -10.53 11.05
N GLN A 246 20.55 -10.61 9.81
CA GLN A 246 19.93 -9.49 9.11
C GLN A 246 18.72 -8.98 9.88
N SER A 247 18.64 -7.66 10.03
CA SER A 247 17.45 -7.02 10.54
C SER A 247 16.25 -7.26 9.61
N PRO A 248 15.01 -7.18 10.12
CA PRO A 248 13.82 -7.29 9.28
C PRO A 248 13.79 -6.29 8.12
N GLN A 249 14.42 -5.11 8.24
CA GLN A 249 14.47 -4.14 7.15
C GLN A 249 15.43 -4.56 6.05
N GLU A 250 16.65 -4.98 6.41
CA GLU A 250 17.63 -5.47 5.45
C GLU A 250 17.09 -6.69 4.70
N LEU A 251 16.34 -7.56 5.40
CA LEU A 251 15.66 -8.68 4.78
C LEU A 251 14.65 -8.23 3.72
N LEU A 252 13.80 -7.26 4.05
CA LEU A 252 12.76 -6.71 3.16
C LEU A 252 13.33 -5.82 2.04
N ASP A 253 14.53 -5.27 2.23
CA ASP A 253 15.23 -4.47 1.22
C ASP A 253 15.82 -5.32 0.08
N ARG A 254 15.78 -6.66 0.20
CA ARG A 254 16.12 -7.58 -0.91
C ARG A 254 15.08 -7.64 -2.02
N LEU A 255 13.86 -7.14 -1.79
CA LEU A 255 12.83 -7.09 -2.82
C LEU A 255 12.83 -5.74 -3.53
N GLY A 256 13.04 -5.72 -4.85
CA GLY A 256 13.10 -4.51 -5.66
C GLY A 256 14.43 -3.76 -5.54
N ALA A 257 14.47 -2.54 -6.08
CA ALA A 257 15.70 -1.74 -6.12
C ALA A 257 16.20 -1.37 -4.70
N GLY A 258 17.45 -1.73 -4.42
CA GLY A 258 18.17 -1.28 -3.23
C GLY A 258 18.57 0.20 -3.33
N GLU A 259 19.10 0.76 -2.23
CA GLU A 259 19.47 2.18 -2.17
C GLU A 259 20.54 2.56 -3.21
N SER A 260 21.54 1.70 -3.44
CA SER A 260 22.61 1.94 -4.43
C SER A 260 22.13 1.84 -5.88
N ASP A 261 21.07 1.07 -6.11
CA ASP A 261 20.56 0.73 -7.44
C ASP A 261 19.31 1.54 -7.79
N SER A 262 18.84 2.39 -6.87
CA SER A 262 17.65 3.19 -7.06
C SER A 262 17.88 4.27 -8.10
N GLY A 263 17.03 4.29 -9.12
CA GLY A 263 16.96 5.39 -10.08
C GLY A 263 16.26 6.64 -9.54
N CYS A 264 15.77 6.62 -8.29
CA CYS A 264 15.07 7.76 -7.70
C CYS A 264 16.05 8.78 -7.15
N THR A 265 15.83 10.04 -7.50
CA THR A 265 16.48 11.18 -6.87
C THR A 265 15.43 12.23 -6.55
N PHE A 266 15.07 12.36 -5.27
CA PHE A 266 14.18 13.43 -4.85
C PHE A 266 14.83 14.79 -5.10
N ALA A 267 14.10 15.70 -5.73
CA ALA A 267 14.52 17.09 -5.83
C ALA A 267 14.80 17.63 -4.42
N ARG A 268 15.99 18.21 -4.21
CA ARG A 268 16.29 18.95 -2.98
C ARG A 268 15.39 20.20 -2.98
N GLN A 269 14.54 20.31 -1.97
CA GLN A 269 13.74 21.51 -1.71
C GLN A 269 14.55 22.49 -0.86
#